data_AF-A0A1Z4RAB6-F1
#
_entry.id   AF-A0A1Z4RAB6-F1
#
_cell.length_a   1.000
_cell.length_b   1.000
_cell.length_c   1.000
_cell.angle_alpha   90.00
_cell.angle_beta   90.00
_cell.angle_gamma   90.00
#
_symmetry.space_group_name_H-M   'P 1'
#
loop_
_entity.id
_entity.type
_entity.pdbx_description
1 polymer ?
#
loop_
_entity_poly.entity_id
_entity_poly.type
_entity_poly.pdbx_seq_one_letter_code
_entity_poly.pdbx_strand_id
1 'polypeptide(L)' 'MPQELGCTGCIHYQGSGKCKAFPAKIPIPFASGELPHSQIALGQSGDFVFKKR' A
#
# COMPACT_ATOMS: atom_id res chain seq x y z
N MET A 1 4.68 -15.29 11.97
CA MET A 1 4.09 -14.64 10.79
C MET A 1 5.09 -13.58 10.34
N PRO A 2 5.75 -13.71 9.18
CA PRO A 2 6.81 -12.80 8.80
C PRO A 2 6.21 -11.40 8.67
N GLN A 3 6.82 -10.45 9.38
CA GLN A 3 6.47 -9.04 9.37
C GLN A 3 6.57 -8.55 7.93
N GLU A 4 5.43 -8.47 7.25
CA GLU A 4 5.35 -7.79 5.96
C GLU A 4 5.90 -6.40 6.19
N LEU A 5 6.95 -6.04 5.46
CA LEU A 5 7.61 -4.74 5.51
C LEU A 5 6.62 -3.67 5.03
N GLY A 6 5.59 -3.33 5.80
CA GLY A 6 4.33 -2.65 5.44
C GLY A 6 4.36 -1.73 4.21
N CYS A 7 4.11 -0.44 4.38
CA CYS A 7 4.27 0.47 3.26
C CYS A 7 5.76 0.61 2.87
N THR A 8 6.66 0.67 3.85
CA THR A 8 8.09 0.99 3.66
C THR A 8 8.86 -0.01 2.80
N GLY A 9 8.47 -1.28 2.80
CA GLY A 9 9.07 -2.33 1.97
C GLY A 9 8.40 -2.54 0.62
N CYS A 10 7.37 -1.76 0.28
CA CYS A 10 6.67 -1.86 -0.98
C CYS A 10 7.33 -0.98 -2.07
N ILE A 11 7.47 -1.49 -3.30
CA ILE A 11 8.00 -0.72 -4.45
C ILE A 11 7.12 0.48 -4.80
N HIS A 12 5.82 0.39 -4.47
CA HIS A 12 4.83 1.42 -4.79
C HIS A 12 4.79 2.56 -3.76
N TYR A 13 5.33 2.34 -2.56
CA TYR A 13 5.39 3.37 -1.54
C TYR A 13 6.49 4.37 -1.86
N GLN A 14 6.15 5.66 -1.92
CA GLN A 14 7.07 6.73 -2.28
C GLN A 14 7.58 7.51 -1.06
N GLY A 15 7.24 7.08 0.16
CA GLY A 15 7.58 7.78 1.40
C GLY A 15 6.53 8.83 1.79
N SER A 16 6.63 9.33 3.04
CA SER A 16 5.76 10.40 3.57
C SER A 16 4.25 10.16 3.36
N GLY A 17 3.79 8.91 3.50
CA GLY A 17 2.37 8.56 3.32
C GLY A 17 1.88 8.58 1.86
N LYS A 18 2.78 8.63 0.88
CA LYS A 18 2.46 8.58 -0.56
C LYS A 18 2.66 7.18 -1.11
N CYS A 19 1.69 6.69 -1.89
CA CYS A 19 1.76 5.42 -2.59
C CYS A 19 1.28 5.60 -4.03
N LYS A 20 1.91 4.93 -5.00
CA LYS A 20 1.49 4.97 -6.41
C LYS A 20 0.05 4.45 -6.60
N ALA A 21 -0.38 3.49 -5.77
CA ALA A 21 -1.74 2.97 -5.72
C ALA A 21 -2.76 4.02 -5.24
N PHE A 22 -2.34 4.93 -4.36
CA PHE A 22 -3.19 5.97 -3.78
C PHE A 22 -2.50 7.34 -3.90
N PRO A 23 -2.52 7.95 -5.09
CA PRO A 23 -1.76 9.17 -5.37
C PRO A 23 -2.22 10.38 -4.55
N ALA A 24 -3.49 10.40 -4.13
CA ALA A 24 -4.03 11.45 -3.26
C ALA A 24 -3.60 11.26 -1.80
N LYS A 25 -3.92 10.10 -1.21
CA LYS A 25 -3.58 9.74 0.18
C LYS A 25 -3.83 8.24 0.39
N ILE A 26 -2.92 7.56 1.11
CA ILE A 26 -3.15 6.18 1.55
C ILE A 26 -4.29 6.16 2.58
N PRO A 27 -5.38 5.41 2.37
CA PRO A 27 -6.43 5.27 3.37
C PRO A 27 -5.90 4.64 4.66
N ILE A 28 -6.42 5.07 5.81
CA ILE A 28 -5.99 4.60 7.14
C ILE A 28 -5.99 3.07 7.24
N PRO A 29 -7.02 2.33 6.76
CA PRO A 29 -7.02 0.88 6.86
C PRO A 29 -5.86 0.19 6.12
N PHE A 30 -5.34 0.77 5.04
CA PHE A 30 -4.13 0.29 4.39
C PHE A 30 -2.89 0.69 5.20
N ALA A 31 -2.79 1.94 5.62
CA ALA A 31 -1.64 2.41 6.40
C ALA A 31 -1.49 1.68 7.76
N SER A 32 -2.59 1.26 8.38
CA SER A 32 -2.61 0.51 9.64
C SER A 32 -2.42 -0.99 9.47
N GLY A 33 -2.48 -1.51 8.25
CA GLY A 33 -2.45 -2.95 7.96
C GLY A 33 -3.76 -3.68 8.27
N GLU A 34 -4.87 -2.96 8.46
CA GLU A 34 -6.20 -3.55 8.63
C GLU A 34 -6.71 -4.18 7.33
N LEU A 35 -6.42 -3.55 6.18
CA LEU A 35 -6.73 -4.09 4.85
C LEU A 35 -5.50 -4.75 4.21
N PRO A 36 -5.69 -5.91 3.55
CA PRO A 36 -4.61 -6.59 2.86
C PRO A 36 -4.16 -5.78 1.65
N HIS A 37 -2.84 -5.64 1.48
CA HIS A 37 -2.26 -4.99 0.30
C HIS A 37 -2.11 -5.95 -0.90
N SER A 38 -2.60 -7.19 -0.79
CA SER A 38 -2.59 -8.21 -1.84
C SER A 38 -3.83 -8.16 -2.75
N GLN A 39 -4.76 -7.23 -2.52
CA GLN A 39 -6.00 -7.11 -3.27
C GLN A 39 -6.18 -5.69 -3.81
N ILE A 40 -6.88 -5.57 -4.94
CA ILE A 40 -7.24 -4.27 -5.51
C ILE A 40 -8.37 -3.66 -4.69
N ALA A 41 -8.17 -2.43 -4.25
CA ALA A 41 -9.12 -1.70 -3.42
C ALA A 41 -9.95 -0.69 -4.21
N LEU A 42 -11.14 -0.36 -3.70
CA LEU A 42 -11.96 0.72 -4.25
C LEU A 42 -11.22 2.07 -4.09
N GLY A 43 -11.10 2.82 -5.19
CA GLY A 43 -10.39 4.11 -5.21
C GLY A 43 -8.87 4.01 -5.39
N GLN A 44 -8.34 2.80 -5.58
CA GLN A 44 -6.98 2.60 -6.04
C GLN A 44 -6.82 3.04 -7.51
N SER A 45 -5.70 3.69 -7.81
CA SER A 45 -5.29 3.94 -9.18
C SER A 45 -4.62 2.70 -9.75
N GLY A 46 -5.24 2.07 -10.74
CA GLY A 46 -4.71 0.88 -11.41
C GLY A 46 -4.73 -0.39 -10.54
N ASP A 47 -3.87 -1.35 -10.87
CA ASP A 47 -3.80 -2.71 -10.32
C ASP A 47 -2.58 -2.95 -9.42
N PHE A 48 -2.02 -1.88 -8.83
CA PHE A 48 -0.88 -1.96 -7.92
C PHE A 48 -1.21 -2.69 -6.61
N VAL A 49 -0.73 -3.93 -6.48
CA VAL A 49 -0.72 -4.69 -5.22
C VAL A 49 0.68 -4.65 -4.58
N PHE A 50 0.80 -5.06 -3.32
CA PHE A 50 2.06 -5.13 -2.61
C PHE A 50 3.11 -5.91 -3.42
N LYS A 51 4.26 -5.27 -3.60
CA LYS A 51 5.45 -5.88 -4.20
C LYS A 51 6.66 -5.44 -3.38
N LYS A 52 7.44 -6.41 -2.92
CA LYS A 52 8.64 -6.17 -2.14
C LYS A 52 9.70 -5.43 -2.97
N ARG A 53 10.37 -4.45 -2.37
CA ARG A 53 11.59 -3.80 -2.91
C ARG A 53 12.77 -4.75 -2.98
#